data_AF-A0AAW7MH15-F1
#
_entry.id   AF-A0AAW7MH15-F1
#
_cell.length_a   1.000
_cell.length_b   1.000
_cell.length_c   1.000
_cell.angle_alpha   90.00
_cell.angle_beta   90.00
_cell.angle_gamma   90.00
#
_symmetry.space_group_name_H-M   'P 1'
#
loop_
_entity.id
_entity.type
_entity.pdbx_description
1 polymer ?
#
loop_
_entity_poly.entity_id
_entity_poly.type
_entity_poly.pdbx_seq_one_letter_code
_entity_poly.pdbx_strand_id
1 'polypeptide(L)' 'MSEVQERHFITVFESMLARPDDSAVVDNLRAGRAVTYDDPDYPGELVREYPDGRREIVDVDGAGKVFVVRSL' A
#
# COMPACT_ATOMS: atom_id res chain seq x y z
N MET A 1 14.33 -8.15 14.12
CA MET A 1 14.06 -6.99 13.26
C MET A 1 14.72 -5.78 13.87
N SER A 2 15.22 -4.85 13.07
CA SER A 2 15.71 -3.56 13.58
C SER A 2 14.55 -2.61 13.86
N GLU A 3 14.76 -1.62 14.73
CA GLU A 3 13.77 -0.59 15.07
C GLU A 3 13.29 0.20 13.82
N VAL A 4 14.16 0.34 12.82
CA VAL A 4 13.85 0.93 11.52
C VAL A 4 12.95 0.02 10.69
N GLN A 5 13.23 -1.30 10.67
CA GLN A 5 12.38 -2.29 10.02
C GLN A 5 11.00 -2.38 10.69
N GLU A 6 10.94 -2.28 12.02
CA GLU A 6 9.70 -2.35 12.78
C GLU A 6 8.83 -1.10 12.55
N ARG A 7 9.41 0.10 12.50
CA ARG A 7 8.68 1.32 12.09
C ARG A 7 8.20 1.26 10.65
N HIS A 8 9.03 0.80 9.72
CA HIS A 8 8.62 0.63 8.33
C HIS A 8 7.48 -0.39 8.21
N PHE A 9 7.58 -1.51 8.93
CA PHE A 9 6.55 -2.53 8.96
C PHE A 9 5.24 -1.99 9.54
N ILE A 10 5.27 -1.29 10.67
CA ILE A 10 4.07 -0.69 11.29
C ILE A 10 3.43 0.35 10.36
N THR A 11 4.20 1.26 9.75
CA THR A 11 3.64 2.25 8.83
C THR A 11 3.01 1.61 7.59
N VAL A 12 3.66 0.57 7.04
CA VAL A 12 3.12 -0.18 5.91
C VAL A 12 1.87 -0.96 6.34
N PHE A 13 1.87 -1.60 7.51
CA PHE A 13 0.75 -2.37 8.04
C PHE A 13 -0.46 -1.49 8.42
N GLU A 14 -0.23 -0.30 8.97
CA GLU A 14 -1.29 0.68 9.25
C GLU A 14 -1.90 1.22 7.96
N SER A 15 -1.10 1.43 6.90
CA SER A 15 -1.64 1.79 5.58
C SER A 15 -2.49 0.68 4.95
N MET A 16 -2.15 -0.60 5.20
CA MET A 16 -2.90 -1.76 4.70
C MET A 16 -4.30 -1.91 5.32
N LEU A 17 -4.60 -1.24 6.44
CA LEU A 17 -5.95 -1.23 7.05
C LEU A 17 -6.89 -0.20 6.41
N ALA A 18 -6.37 0.69 5.57
CA ALA A 18 -7.18 1.70 4.90
C ALA A 18 -8.03 1.04 3.80
N ARG A 19 -9.30 1.48 3.68
CA ARG A 19 -10.16 1.12 2.56
C ARG A 19 -9.95 2.10 1.40
N PRO A 20 -10.29 1.72 0.16
CA PRO A 20 -10.19 2.63 -1.00
C PRO A 20 -10.90 3.97 -0.77
N ASP A 21 -12.02 3.96 -0.03
CA ASP A 21 -12.84 5.12 0.28
C ASP A 21 -12.37 5.93 1.50
N ASP A 22 -11.24 5.56 2.11
CA ASP A 22 -10.72 6.27 3.27
C ASP A 22 -10.22 7.67 2.86
N SER A 23 -10.63 8.69 3.63
CA SER A 23 -10.15 10.05 3.48
C SER A 23 -8.61 10.16 3.46
N ALA A 24 -7.92 9.28 4.19
CA ALA A 24 -6.46 9.22 4.17
C ALA A 24 -5.89 8.78 2.81
N VAL A 25 -6.55 7.87 2.11
CA VAL A 25 -6.16 7.43 0.75
C VAL A 25 -6.29 8.61 -0.20
N VAL A 26 -7.45 9.29 -0.16
CA VAL A 26 -7.74 10.46 -1.00
C VAL A 26 -6.75 11.60 -0.76
N ASP A 27 -6.47 11.94 0.50
CA ASP A 27 -5.56 13.04 0.84
C ASP A 27 -4.12 12.75 0.44
N ASN A 28 -3.66 11.49 0.56
CA ASN A 28 -2.34 11.10 0.10
C ASN A 28 -2.21 11.16 -1.42
N LEU A 29 -3.20 10.66 -2.16
CA LEU A 29 -3.21 10.74 -3.62
C LEU A 29 -3.22 12.20 -4.09
N ARG A 30 -4.05 13.05 -3.48
CA ARG A 30 -4.06 14.50 -3.75
C ARG A 30 -2.73 15.18 -3.43
N ALA A 31 -2.02 14.69 -2.42
CA ALA A 31 -0.68 15.19 -2.07
C ALA A 31 0.44 14.59 -2.93
N GLY A 32 0.12 13.84 -3.99
CA GLY A 32 1.11 13.25 -4.89
C GLY A 32 1.84 12.05 -4.31
N ARG A 33 1.28 11.37 -3.29
CA ARG A 33 1.86 10.19 -2.67
C ARG A 33 1.10 8.94 -3.09
N ALA A 34 1.84 7.90 -3.43
CA ALA A 34 1.25 6.58 -3.64
C ALA A 34 0.72 6.01 -2.32
N VAL A 35 -0.34 5.23 -2.41
CA VAL A 35 -1.04 4.59 -1.29
C VAL A 35 -1.11 3.09 -1.54
N THR A 36 -1.17 2.30 -0.48
CA THR A 36 -1.32 0.84 -0.58
C THR A 36 -2.44 0.43 0.36
N TYR A 37 -3.43 -0.30 -0.16
CA TYR A 37 -4.64 -0.69 0.55
C TYR A 37 -5.10 -2.10 0.16
N ASP A 38 -5.96 -2.69 0.98
CA ASP A 38 -6.69 -3.92 0.65
C ASP A 38 -7.93 -3.54 -0.20
N ASP A 39 -8.01 -4.11 -1.41
CA ASP A 39 -9.08 -3.84 -2.36
C ASP A 39 -10.02 -5.06 -2.42
N PRO A 40 -11.34 -4.89 -2.15
CA PRO A 40 -12.31 -5.98 -2.24
C PRO A 40 -12.36 -6.69 -3.59
N ASP A 41 -11.95 -6.03 -4.69
CA ASP A 41 -11.87 -6.64 -6.02
C ASP A 41 -10.68 -7.59 -6.16
N TYR A 42 -9.67 -7.49 -5.27
CA TYR A 42 -8.45 -8.29 -5.26
C TYR A 42 -8.21 -8.92 -3.86
N PRO A 43 -9.09 -9.85 -3.42
CA PRO A 43 -9.06 -10.36 -2.06
C PRO A 43 -7.75 -11.08 -1.73
N GLY A 44 -7.08 -10.64 -0.67
CA GLY A 44 -5.80 -11.20 -0.21
C GLY A 44 -4.58 -10.67 -0.97
N GLU A 45 -4.77 -9.71 -1.88
CA GLU A 45 -3.70 -9.00 -2.56
C GLU A 45 -3.68 -7.52 -2.11
N LEU A 46 -2.53 -6.86 -2.22
CA LEU A 46 -2.41 -5.44 -1.88
C LEU A 46 -2.36 -4.62 -3.15
N VAL A 47 -3.24 -3.63 -3.24
CA VAL A 47 -3.25 -2.67 -4.36
C VAL A 47 -2.46 -1.45 -3.96
N ARG A 48 -1.46 -1.09 -4.76
CA ARG A 48 -0.79 0.20 -4.73
C ARG A 48 -1.37 1.10 -5.81
N GLU A 49 -1.91 2.24 -5.40
CA GLU A 49 -2.39 3.28 -6.30
C GLU A 49 -1.45 4.48 -6.30
N TYR A 50 -1.17 4.98 -7.51
CA TYR A 50 -0.37 6.16 -7.73
C TYR A 50 -1.26 7.38 -8.02
N PRO A 51 -0.77 8.61 -7.79
CA PRO A 51 -1.53 9.83 -8.07
C PRO A 51 -1.98 10.02 -9.53
N ASP A 52 -1.34 9.33 -10.47
CA ASP A 52 -1.71 9.32 -11.88
C ASP A 52 -2.83 8.31 -12.21
N GLY A 53 -3.34 7.61 -11.20
CA GLY A 53 -4.37 6.58 -11.33
C GLY A 53 -3.84 5.21 -11.73
N ARG A 54 -2.53 5.04 -11.93
CA ARG A 54 -1.94 3.72 -12.15
C ARG A 54 -2.13 2.87 -10.89
N ARG A 55 -2.46 1.59 -11.08
CA ARG A 55 -2.60 0.62 -10.00
C ARG A 55 -1.73 -0.60 -10.24
N GLU A 56 -1.18 -1.15 -9.17
CA GLU A 56 -0.32 -2.33 -9.20
C GLU A 56 -0.65 -3.23 -8.01
N ILE A 57 -0.60 -4.55 -8.22
CA ILE A 57 -0.54 -5.50 -7.12
C ILE A 57 0.88 -5.52 -6.58
N VAL A 58 1.02 -5.36 -5.26
CA VAL A 58 2.29 -5.42 -4.55
C VAL A 58 2.27 -6.53 -3.51
N ASP A 59 3.46 -7.00 -3.15
CA ASP A 59 3.65 -7.99 -2.09
C ASP A 59 4.87 -7.59 -1.24
N VAL A 60 4.97 -8.17 -0.05
CA VAL A 60 5.99 -7.86 0.94
C VAL A 60 6.80 -9.13 1.25
N ASP A 61 8.10 -9.08 1.03
CA ASP A 61 8.96 -10.21 1.36
C ASP A 61 9.16 -10.37 2.88
N GLY A 62 9.77 -11.48 3.30
CA GLY A 62 10.06 -11.74 4.72
C GLY A 62 11.01 -10.74 5.38
N ALA A 63 11.62 -9.83 4.63
CA ALA A 63 12.45 -8.73 5.13
C ALA A 63 11.69 -7.39 5.21
N GLY A 64 10.40 -7.37 4.84
CA GLY A 64 9.57 -6.17 4.83
C GLY A 64 9.73 -5.32 3.56
N LYS A 65 10.40 -5.83 2.53
CA LYS A 65 10.56 -5.10 1.27
C LYS A 65 9.30 -5.28 0.42
N VAL A 66 8.72 -4.16 0.04
CA VAL A 66 7.58 -4.15 -0.89
C VAL A 66 8.06 -4.22 -2.33
N PHE A 67 7.49 -5.10 -3.13
CA PHE A 67 7.78 -5.27 -4.56
C PHE A 67 6.50 -5.40 -5.38
N VAL A 68 6.59 -5.10 -6.68
CA VAL A 68 5.45 -5.18 -7.61
C VAL A 68 5.34 -6.60 -8.14
N VAL A 69 4.13 -7.16 -8.07
CA VAL A 69 3.79 -8.47 -8.64
C VAL A 69 3.29 -8.31 -10.08
N ARG A 70 2.32 -7.41 -10.30
CA ARG A 70 1.76 -7.10 -11.64
C ARG A 70 1.07 -5.74 -11.66
N SER A 71 0.99 -5.12 -12.84
CA SER A 71 0.15 -3.93 -13.06
C SER A 71 -1.32 -4.34 -13.27
N LEU A 72 -2.25 -3.45 -12.91
CA LEU A 72 -3.70 -3.60 -13.08
C LEU A 72 -4.24 -2.74 -14.22
#